data_AF-A0A380A936-F1
#
_entry.id   AF-A0A380A936-F1
#
_cell.length_a   1.000
_cell.length_b   1.000
_cell.length_c   1.000
_cell.angle_alpha   90.00
_cell.angle_beta   90.00
_cell.angle_gamma   90.00
#
_symmetry.space_group_name_H-M   'P 1'
#
loop_
_entity.id
_entity.type
_entity.pdbx_description
1 polymer ?
#
loop_
_entity_poly.entity_id
_entity_poly.type
_entity_poly.pdbx_seq_one_letter_code
_entity_poly.pdbx_strand_id
1 'polypeptide(L)'
;MAFFSANGIDVQNTIISDNILERCGLQESGDYPAISSTNATISANRISDSRTLLNAMDSIINANFFASSLKKTAGENIADFKLGGSINFIGNIIENKGMGHIRLLDISNLIFIGNQVELSSPFSVFHLASAPSGTVLIKNNHIQSPAKNVFTGMMTAAHMVDTDFSSFGNKVCLFGVPKYGEFKAGDRAIQRCPEPGMPSEWVCIESGSPGIWSIEKFANISCRSTPQKINLAPSEKAIIKSVALGAKSGWAINFVRVFTTSDASLAECFFR
;
A
#
# COMPACT_ATOMS: atom_id res chain seq x y z
N MET A 1 -11.99 29.94 10.77
CA MET A 1 -13.14 30.20 11.68
C MET A 1 -13.28 28.99 12.62
N ALA A 2 -13.80 29.16 13.85
CA ALA A 2 -14.00 28.03 14.78
C ALA A 2 -15.48 27.70 14.95
N PHE A 3 -15.86 26.42 14.80
CA PHE A 3 -17.23 25.94 14.95
C PHE A 3 -17.36 24.97 16.12
N PHE A 4 -18.44 25.10 16.88
CA PHE A 4 -18.84 24.20 17.97
C PHE A 4 -20.32 23.84 17.77
N SER A 5 -20.63 22.55 17.73
CA SER A 5 -22.02 22.07 17.55
C SER A 5 -22.26 20.76 18.29
N ALA A 6 -23.33 20.68 19.09
CA ALA A 6 -23.70 19.45 19.77
C ALA A 6 -24.03 18.30 18.80
N ASN A 7 -24.57 18.62 17.62
CA ASN A 7 -25.03 17.65 16.62
C ASN A 7 -24.03 17.49 15.45
N GLY A 8 -22.92 18.22 15.47
CA GLY A 8 -21.98 18.30 14.36
C GLY A 8 -22.43 19.28 13.28
N ILE A 9 -21.75 19.24 12.13
CA ILE A 9 -22.08 19.99 10.93
C ILE A 9 -22.49 19.00 9.85
N ASP A 10 -23.64 19.21 9.22
CA ASP A 10 -24.09 18.41 8.09
C ASP A 10 -24.03 19.25 6.81
N VAL A 11 -23.39 18.71 5.78
CA VAL A 11 -23.24 19.40 4.49
C VAL A 11 -23.52 18.49 3.30
N GLN A 12 -24.09 19.11 2.27
CA GLN A 12 -24.36 18.46 1.01
C GLN A 12 -23.98 19.39 -0.15
N ASN A 13 -23.37 18.85 -1.22
CA ASN A 13 -23.06 19.60 -2.44
C ASN A 13 -22.27 20.89 -2.18
N THR A 14 -21.34 20.87 -1.22
CA THR A 14 -20.70 22.06 -0.65
C THR A 14 -19.21 21.84 -0.44
N ILE A 15 -18.45 22.94 -0.35
CA ILE A 15 -17.05 22.95 0.05
C ILE A 15 -16.95 23.46 1.49
N ILE A 16 -16.30 22.70 2.37
CA ILE A 16 -15.87 23.16 3.69
C ILE A 16 -14.34 23.22 3.68
N SER A 17 -13.78 24.41 3.85
CA SER A 17 -12.33 24.56 3.96
C SER A 17 -11.86 25.57 5.01
N ASP A 18 -10.64 25.34 5.50
CA ASP A 18 -9.89 26.29 6.34
C ASP A 18 -10.56 26.60 7.68
N ASN A 19 -11.20 25.59 8.27
CA ASN A 19 -11.90 25.71 9.56
C ASN A 19 -11.22 24.92 10.67
N ILE A 20 -11.51 25.34 11.90
CA ILE A 20 -11.22 24.59 13.12
C ILE A 20 -12.57 24.11 13.68
N LEU A 21 -12.77 22.79 13.74
CA LEU A 21 -13.95 22.17 14.31
C LEU A 21 -13.50 21.38 15.52
N GLU A 22 -13.77 21.94 16.70
CA GLU A 22 -13.40 21.33 17.96
C GLU A 22 -14.69 21.03 18.72
N ARG A 23 -14.74 19.89 19.42
CA ARG A 23 -15.86 19.57 20.31
C ARG A 23 -17.23 19.63 19.60
N CYS A 24 -17.27 19.06 18.40
CA CYS A 24 -18.49 18.91 17.61
C CYS A 24 -19.05 17.47 17.72
N GLY A 25 -20.35 17.28 17.48
CA GLY A 25 -20.97 15.95 17.52
C GLY A 25 -20.85 15.27 18.90
N LEU A 26 -21.16 16.01 19.96
CA LEU A 26 -20.95 15.58 21.35
C LEU A 26 -22.17 14.88 21.98
N GLN A 27 -23.32 14.88 21.32
CA GLN A 27 -24.54 14.33 21.89
C GLN A 27 -24.35 12.85 22.28
N GLU A 28 -24.67 12.48 23.52
CA GLU A 28 -24.43 11.12 24.02
C GLU A 28 -25.41 10.09 23.45
N SER A 29 -26.62 10.55 23.08
CA SER A 29 -27.69 9.71 22.55
C SER A 29 -27.54 9.34 21.07
N GLY A 30 -26.48 9.79 20.40
CA GLY A 30 -26.21 9.45 19.00
C GLY A 30 -24.73 9.58 18.64
N ASP A 31 -24.22 8.71 17.77
CA ASP A 31 -22.82 8.76 17.31
C ASP A 31 -22.64 9.79 16.18
N TYR A 32 -23.00 11.04 16.47
CA TYR A 32 -22.94 12.17 15.54
C TYR A 32 -21.48 12.53 15.23
N PRO A 33 -21.13 12.73 13.96
CA PRO A 33 -19.79 13.12 13.56
C PRO A 33 -19.57 14.63 13.73
N ALA A 34 -18.31 15.07 13.78
CA ALA A 34 -17.99 16.50 13.70
C ALA A 34 -18.45 17.08 12.35
N ILE A 35 -18.19 16.35 11.26
CA ILE A 35 -18.72 16.62 9.93
C ILE A 35 -19.43 15.38 9.40
N SER A 36 -20.69 15.54 9.01
CA SER A 36 -21.43 14.67 8.11
C SER A 36 -21.44 15.30 6.73
N SER A 37 -21.11 14.53 5.70
CA SER A 37 -20.98 15.06 4.34
C SER A 37 -21.47 14.10 3.27
N THR A 38 -22.16 14.65 2.27
CA THR A 38 -22.56 13.93 1.05
C THR A 38 -22.24 14.77 -0.17
N ASN A 39 -21.54 14.22 -1.15
CA ASN A 39 -21.13 14.93 -2.38
C ASN A 39 -20.45 16.28 -2.08
N ALA A 40 -19.49 16.28 -1.15
CA ALA A 40 -18.83 17.48 -0.66
C ALA A 40 -17.31 17.43 -0.90
N THR A 41 -16.67 18.60 -0.83
CA THR A 41 -15.21 18.71 -0.70
C THR A 41 -14.87 19.23 0.69
N ILE A 42 -14.10 18.46 1.45
CA ILE A 42 -13.65 18.81 2.80
C ILE A 42 -12.14 18.96 2.74
N SER A 43 -11.64 20.18 2.90
CA SER A 43 -10.22 20.44 2.70
C SER A 43 -9.60 21.38 3.72
N ALA A 44 -8.34 21.15 4.10
CA ALA A 44 -7.59 22.06 4.98
C ALA A 44 -8.27 22.39 6.33
N ASN A 45 -9.13 21.51 6.84
CA ASN A 45 -9.76 21.67 8.15
C ASN A 45 -8.93 21.01 9.25
N ARG A 46 -9.03 21.55 10.47
CA ARG A 46 -8.55 20.93 11.70
C ARG A 46 -9.76 20.44 12.50
N ILE A 47 -9.88 19.14 12.72
CA ILE A 47 -11.04 18.53 13.38
C ILE A 47 -10.55 17.76 14.62
N SER A 48 -11.10 18.07 15.80
CA SER A 48 -10.68 17.46 17.07
C SER A 48 -11.79 17.30 18.09
N ASP A 49 -11.52 16.49 19.11
CA ASP A 49 -12.27 16.40 20.36
C ASP A 49 -13.76 16.13 20.17
N SER A 50 -14.08 15.36 19.13
CA SER A 50 -15.43 14.99 18.72
C SER A 50 -15.63 13.48 18.92
N ARG A 51 -16.88 13.00 19.06
CA ARG A 51 -17.10 11.55 19.26
C ARG A 51 -16.73 10.76 18.02
N THR A 52 -17.31 11.11 16.87
CA THR A 52 -16.87 10.64 15.55
C THR A 52 -16.27 11.84 14.82
N LEU A 53 -15.13 11.68 14.16
CA LEU A 53 -14.44 12.79 13.51
C LEU A 53 -15.05 13.12 12.15
N LEU A 54 -15.42 12.09 11.37
CA LEU A 54 -15.96 12.28 10.04
C LEU A 54 -16.96 11.18 9.66
N ASN A 55 -18.06 11.59 9.04
CA ASN A 55 -18.90 10.73 8.21
C ASN A 55 -18.94 11.34 6.80
N ALA A 56 -18.51 10.59 5.79
CA ALA A 56 -18.43 11.08 4.43
C ALA A 56 -18.95 10.06 3.42
N MET A 57 -19.78 10.55 2.52
CA MET A 57 -20.34 9.81 1.39
C MET A 57 -20.05 10.55 0.09
N ASP A 58 -19.57 9.85 -0.94
CA ASP A 58 -19.34 10.40 -2.28
C ASP A 58 -18.53 11.71 -2.30
N SER A 59 -17.48 11.80 -1.47
CA SER A 59 -16.81 13.07 -1.14
C SER A 59 -15.31 13.05 -1.39
N ILE A 60 -14.74 14.25 -1.56
CA ILE A 60 -13.29 14.49 -1.61
C ILE A 60 -12.86 15.05 -0.26
N ILE A 61 -11.88 14.41 0.37
CA ILE A 61 -11.35 14.75 1.67
C ILE A 61 -9.84 14.87 1.56
N ASN A 62 -9.31 16.09 1.60
CA ASN A 62 -7.90 16.33 1.33
C ASN A 62 -7.24 17.36 2.24
N ALA A 63 -5.97 17.11 2.58
CA ALA A 63 -5.15 18.03 3.37
C ALA A 63 -5.76 18.46 4.72
N ASN A 64 -6.62 17.63 5.33
CA ASN A 64 -7.16 17.90 6.65
C ASN A 64 -6.25 17.34 7.74
N PHE A 65 -6.33 17.94 8.92
CA PHE A 65 -5.75 17.43 10.15
C PHE A 65 -6.85 16.94 11.08
N PHE A 66 -6.85 15.64 11.37
CA PHE A 66 -7.77 15.01 12.31
C PHE A 66 -7.02 14.66 13.59
N ALA A 67 -7.37 15.33 14.69
CA ALA A 67 -6.84 15.03 16.00
C ALA A 67 -7.67 13.93 16.70
N SER A 68 -7.54 13.81 18.01
CA SER A 68 -8.17 12.74 18.77
C SER A 68 -9.69 12.83 18.82
N SER A 69 -10.34 11.67 18.63
CA SER A 69 -11.73 11.49 19.00
C SER A 69 -11.89 11.22 20.49
N LEU A 70 -13.13 11.31 20.99
CA LEU A 70 -13.45 11.06 22.39
C LEU A 70 -13.71 9.58 22.72
N LYS A 71 -13.59 8.66 21.75
CA LYS A 71 -13.93 7.24 21.95
C LYS A 71 -12.93 6.55 22.87
N LYS A 72 -13.45 5.83 23.90
CA LYS A 72 -12.65 5.21 24.97
C LYS A 72 -12.51 3.70 24.88
N THR A 73 -13.30 3.05 24.05
CA THR A 73 -13.29 1.59 23.86
C THR A 73 -13.07 1.27 22.39
N ALA A 74 -12.45 0.14 22.07
CA ALA A 74 -12.28 -0.31 20.70
C ALA A 74 -13.32 -1.37 20.33
N GLY A 75 -13.63 -1.52 19.04
CA GLY A 75 -14.53 -2.56 18.55
C GLY A 75 -15.09 -2.29 17.15
N GLU A 76 -15.81 -3.27 16.62
CA GLU A 76 -16.38 -3.29 15.27
C GLU A 76 -17.31 -2.09 14.98
N ASN A 77 -18.11 -1.69 15.96
CA ASN A 77 -19.04 -0.57 15.82
C ASN A 77 -18.43 0.78 16.23
N ILE A 78 -17.13 0.81 16.55
CA ILE A 78 -16.45 1.98 17.07
C ILE A 78 -15.61 2.63 15.97
N ALA A 79 -16.24 3.39 15.08
CA ALA A 79 -15.58 4.06 13.96
C ALA A 79 -15.38 5.55 14.21
N ASP A 80 -14.16 6.07 14.04
CA ASP A 80 -13.89 7.52 14.08
C ASP A 80 -14.09 8.18 12.72
N PHE A 81 -13.94 7.38 11.66
CA PHE A 81 -14.21 7.76 10.29
C PHE A 81 -15.20 6.76 9.70
N LYS A 82 -16.29 7.26 9.14
CA LYS A 82 -17.29 6.47 8.43
C LYS A 82 -17.27 6.92 6.97
N LEU A 83 -16.79 6.05 6.08
CA LEU A 83 -16.61 6.36 4.67
C LEU A 83 -17.50 5.44 3.84
N GLY A 84 -18.24 6.01 2.88
CA GLY A 84 -19.09 5.26 1.98
C GLY A 84 -19.22 5.87 0.58
N GLY A 85 -19.73 5.09 -0.37
CA GLY A 85 -19.81 5.50 -1.77
C GLY A 85 -18.43 5.68 -2.41
N SER A 86 -18.26 6.74 -3.19
CA SER A 86 -17.03 7.06 -3.93
C SER A 86 -16.20 8.10 -3.18
N ILE A 87 -15.06 7.70 -2.58
CA ILE A 87 -14.28 8.55 -1.70
C ILE A 87 -12.86 8.79 -2.23
N ASN A 88 -12.44 10.06 -2.21
CA ASN A 88 -11.04 10.45 -2.39
C ASN A 88 -10.50 11.00 -1.08
N PHE A 89 -9.73 10.20 -0.34
CA PHE A 89 -9.13 10.56 0.95
C PHE A 89 -7.61 10.72 0.78
N ILE A 90 -7.15 11.96 0.57
CA ILE A 90 -5.83 12.25 0.00
C ILE A 90 -5.03 13.23 0.85
N GLY A 91 -3.81 12.87 1.24
CA GLY A 91 -2.88 13.82 1.86
C GLY A 91 -3.33 14.36 3.23
N ASN A 92 -4.16 13.62 3.95
CA ASN A 92 -4.61 13.99 5.30
C ASN A 92 -3.65 13.47 6.36
N ILE A 93 -3.68 14.12 7.53
CA ILE A 93 -2.99 13.68 8.75
C ILE A 93 -4.03 13.27 9.77
N ILE A 94 -3.91 12.05 10.30
CA ILE A 94 -4.73 11.53 11.39
C ILE A 94 -3.80 11.26 12.58
N GLU A 95 -3.99 11.99 13.68
CA GLU A 95 -3.30 11.80 14.96
C GLU A 95 -4.35 11.54 16.05
N ASN A 96 -4.85 10.31 16.06
CA ASN A 96 -6.02 9.95 16.84
C ASN A 96 -5.68 9.03 18.02
N LYS A 97 -5.78 9.60 19.23
CA LYS A 97 -5.65 8.87 20.50
C LYS A 97 -6.96 8.22 20.96
N GLY A 98 -8.06 8.49 20.24
CA GLY A 98 -9.31 7.77 20.39
C GLY A 98 -9.18 6.31 19.94
N MET A 99 -10.13 5.50 20.40
CA MET A 99 -10.11 4.04 20.20
C MET A 99 -10.88 3.56 18.96
N GLY A 100 -11.28 4.46 18.06
CA GLY A 100 -12.00 4.11 16.84
C GLY A 100 -11.09 3.86 15.63
N HIS A 101 -11.69 3.26 14.61
CA HIS A 101 -11.04 2.87 13.35
C HIS A 101 -11.65 3.62 12.14
N ILE A 102 -11.13 3.36 10.95
CA ILE A 102 -11.69 3.83 9.67
C ILE A 102 -12.64 2.75 9.14
N ARG A 103 -13.95 3.02 9.20
CA ARG A 103 -14.97 2.11 8.69
C ARG A 103 -15.27 2.40 7.24
N LEU A 104 -15.22 1.37 6.43
CA LEU A 104 -15.57 1.37 5.01
C LEU A 104 -16.91 0.65 4.85
N LEU A 105 -17.95 1.38 4.45
CA LEU A 105 -19.30 0.85 4.27
C LEU A 105 -19.83 1.27 2.90
N ASP A 106 -20.20 0.29 2.09
CA ASP A 106 -20.80 0.46 0.76
C ASP A 106 -19.92 1.32 -0.16
N ILE A 107 -18.61 1.01 -0.15
CA ILE A 107 -17.62 1.68 -0.99
C ILE A 107 -17.83 1.26 -2.45
N SER A 108 -18.14 2.23 -3.29
CA SER A 108 -18.20 2.06 -4.75
C SER A 108 -16.85 2.31 -5.39
N ASN A 109 -16.06 3.27 -4.91
CA ASN A 109 -14.65 3.47 -5.23
C ASN A 109 -13.95 4.15 -4.05
N LEU A 110 -12.70 3.78 -3.78
CA LEU A 110 -11.89 4.45 -2.75
C LEU A 110 -10.48 4.74 -3.28
N ILE A 111 -10.05 5.98 -3.16
CA ILE A 111 -8.65 6.40 -3.28
C ILE A 111 -8.22 6.91 -1.90
N PHE A 112 -7.41 6.13 -1.18
CA PHE A 112 -6.84 6.50 0.11
C PHE A 112 -5.32 6.57 -0.03
N ILE A 113 -4.79 7.75 -0.35
CA ILE A 113 -3.37 7.89 -0.71
C ILE A 113 -2.65 9.07 -0.04
N GLY A 114 -1.35 8.90 0.20
CA GLY A 114 -0.50 9.98 0.68
C GLY A 114 -0.82 10.44 2.10
N ASN A 115 -1.56 9.65 2.89
CA ASN A 115 -1.97 10.05 4.24
C ASN A 115 -0.94 9.61 5.29
N GLN A 116 -0.85 10.37 6.38
CA GLN A 116 -0.20 9.96 7.61
C GLN A 116 -1.29 9.54 8.61
N VAL A 117 -1.23 8.30 9.09
CA VAL A 117 -2.27 7.72 9.95
C VAL A 117 -1.64 7.14 11.21
N GLU A 118 -1.87 7.81 12.33
CA GLU A 118 -1.53 7.34 13.67
C GLU A 118 -2.83 7.10 14.46
N LEU A 119 -3.12 5.83 14.74
CA LEU A 119 -4.31 5.41 15.49
C LEU A 119 -3.90 4.70 16.78
N SER A 120 -4.64 4.93 17.87
CA SER A 120 -4.44 4.20 19.13
C SER A 120 -5.31 2.95 19.28
N SER A 121 -6.30 2.75 18.41
CA SER A 121 -7.17 1.58 18.46
C SER A 121 -6.40 0.27 18.22
N PRO A 122 -6.51 -0.75 19.11
CA PRO A 122 -5.94 -2.07 18.88
C PRO A 122 -6.81 -2.96 17.97
N PHE A 123 -8.00 -2.51 17.56
CA PHE A 123 -8.95 -3.33 16.79
C PHE A 123 -8.53 -3.51 15.34
N SER A 124 -8.50 -2.41 14.57
CA SER A 124 -8.06 -2.37 13.18
C SER A 124 -7.77 -0.94 12.74
N VAL A 125 -7.07 -0.78 11.62
CA VAL A 125 -6.95 0.52 10.94
C VAL A 125 -8.17 0.72 10.04
N PHE A 126 -8.39 -0.24 9.14
CA PHE A 126 -9.53 -0.29 8.23
C PHE A 126 -10.44 -1.46 8.58
N HIS A 127 -11.73 -1.18 8.67
CA HIS A 127 -12.76 -2.20 8.85
C HIS A 127 -13.73 -2.17 7.67
N LEU A 128 -13.75 -3.25 6.88
CA LEU A 128 -14.67 -3.42 5.75
C LEU A 128 -16.00 -3.93 6.27
N ALA A 129 -16.94 -3.01 6.52
CA ALA A 129 -18.27 -3.34 7.04
C ALA A 129 -19.20 -3.96 5.98
N SER A 130 -18.93 -3.73 4.70
CA SER A 130 -19.55 -4.44 3.58
C SER A 130 -18.55 -4.67 2.46
N ALA A 131 -18.89 -5.53 1.50
CA ALA A 131 -18.05 -5.79 0.34
C ALA A 131 -18.03 -4.55 -0.57
N PRO A 132 -16.85 -4.03 -0.97
CA PRO A 132 -16.78 -2.97 -1.98
C PRO A 132 -17.41 -3.42 -3.30
N SER A 133 -18.03 -2.49 -4.03
CA SER A 133 -18.57 -2.77 -5.37
C SER A 133 -17.67 -2.31 -6.51
N GLY A 134 -16.54 -1.66 -6.21
CA GLY A 134 -15.56 -1.22 -7.19
C GLY A 134 -14.15 -1.12 -6.60
N THR A 135 -13.29 -0.30 -7.22
CA THR A 135 -11.86 -0.32 -6.93
C THR A 135 -11.53 0.34 -5.60
N VAL A 136 -10.73 -0.34 -4.77
CA VAL A 136 -10.20 0.21 -3.53
C VAL A 136 -8.69 0.32 -3.64
N LEU A 137 -8.17 1.54 -3.67
CA LEU A 137 -6.75 1.85 -3.74
C LEU A 137 -6.27 2.47 -2.43
N ILE A 138 -5.37 1.80 -1.73
CA ILE A 138 -4.79 2.27 -0.46
C ILE A 138 -3.27 2.23 -0.58
N LYS A 139 -2.65 3.33 -1.02
CA LYS A 139 -1.20 3.36 -1.33
C LYS A 139 -0.50 4.61 -0.84
N ASN A 140 0.80 4.53 -0.68
CA ASN A 140 1.69 5.60 -0.26
C ASN A 140 1.24 6.25 1.06
N ASN A 141 0.70 5.46 1.98
CA ASN A 141 0.33 5.93 3.31
C ASN A 141 1.39 5.53 4.32
N HIS A 142 1.61 6.40 5.32
CA HIS A 142 2.42 6.09 6.48
C HIS A 142 1.50 5.75 7.65
N ILE A 143 1.39 4.44 7.96
CA ILE A 143 0.44 3.96 8.97
C ILE A 143 1.19 3.45 10.20
N GLN A 144 0.83 3.99 11.36
CA GLN A 144 1.26 3.57 12.68
C GLN A 144 0.04 3.25 13.53
N SER A 145 -0.04 2.00 14.00
CA SER A 145 -1.17 1.53 14.81
C SER A 145 -0.76 0.34 15.67
N PRO A 146 -1.30 0.20 16.89
CA PRO A 146 -1.13 -1.00 17.70
C PRO A 146 -2.02 -2.16 17.24
N ALA A 147 -2.89 -1.95 16.24
CA ALA A 147 -3.76 -3.00 15.74
C ALA A 147 -2.94 -4.15 15.13
N LYS A 148 -3.25 -5.38 15.55
CA LYS A 148 -2.61 -6.59 15.01
C LYS A 148 -2.91 -6.77 13.52
N ASN A 149 -4.13 -6.42 13.11
CA ASN A 149 -4.59 -6.52 11.73
C ASN A 149 -4.89 -5.12 11.21
N VAL A 150 -4.24 -4.73 10.11
CA VAL A 150 -4.54 -3.45 9.44
C VAL A 150 -5.95 -3.48 8.84
N PHE A 151 -6.36 -4.63 8.27
CA PHE A 151 -7.68 -4.85 7.70
C PHE A 151 -8.47 -5.90 8.48
N THR A 152 -9.75 -5.63 8.71
CA THR A 152 -10.71 -6.59 9.30
C THR A 152 -12.08 -6.47 8.60
N GLY A 153 -13.04 -7.33 8.94
CA GLY A 153 -14.41 -7.31 8.40
C GLY A 153 -14.60 -8.30 7.25
N MET A 154 -15.24 -7.86 6.16
CA MET A 154 -15.56 -8.67 4.96
C MET A 154 -14.32 -9.05 4.14
N MET A 155 -13.42 -9.84 4.74
CA MET A 155 -12.12 -10.21 4.15
C MET A 155 -12.23 -11.08 2.89
N THR A 156 -13.40 -11.66 2.58
CA THR A 156 -13.66 -12.37 1.32
C THR A 156 -13.53 -11.44 0.10
N ALA A 157 -13.77 -10.14 0.28
CA ALA A 157 -13.59 -9.11 -0.75
C ALA A 157 -12.20 -8.43 -0.72
N ALA A 158 -11.26 -8.92 0.10
CA ALA A 158 -9.92 -8.30 0.24
C ALA A 158 -9.12 -8.27 -1.08
N HIS A 159 -9.43 -9.16 -2.03
CA HIS A 159 -8.83 -9.17 -3.37
C HIS A 159 -9.16 -7.91 -4.20
N MET A 160 -10.16 -7.12 -3.78
CA MET A 160 -10.53 -5.85 -4.42
C MET A 160 -9.70 -4.66 -3.89
N VAL A 161 -8.89 -4.87 -2.86
CA VAL A 161 -8.03 -3.86 -2.24
C VAL A 161 -6.64 -3.93 -2.87
N ASP A 162 -6.28 -2.90 -3.63
CA ASP A 162 -4.94 -2.68 -4.13
C ASP A 162 -4.15 -1.82 -3.12
N THR A 163 -3.14 -2.42 -2.49
CA THR A 163 -2.36 -1.80 -1.40
C THR A 163 -0.87 -2.07 -1.53
N ASP A 164 -0.05 -1.25 -0.86
CA ASP A 164 1.40 -1.46 -0.76
C ASP A 164 1.83 -1.92 0.65
N PHE A 165 3.07 -2.39 0.77
CA PHE A 165 3.59 -2.94 2.02
C PHE A 165 3.53 -1.92 3.17
N SER A 166 3.87 -0.67 2.91
CA SER A 166 3.82 0.42 3.89
C SER A 166 2.40 0.69 4.40
N SER A 167 1.41 0.69 3.50
CA SER A 167 0.00 0.90 3.84
C SER A 167 -0.61 -0.34 4.51
N PHE A 168 0.02 -1.51 4.37
CA PHE A 168 -0.25 -2.70 5.18
C PHE A 168 0.48 -2.67 6.55
N GLY A 169 1.16 -1.57 6.86
CA GLY A 169 1.94 -1.38 8.08
C GLY A 169 3.19 -2.26 8.15
N ASN A 170 3.63 -2.83 7.02
CA ASN A 170 4.84 -3.64 6.94
C ASN A 170 6.05 -2.74 6.69
N LYS A 171 7.17 -3.06 7.35
CA LYS A 171 8.44 -2.38 7.16
C LYS A 171 9.16 -2.94 5.94
N VAL A 172 9.89 -2.06 5.25
CA VAL A 172 10.81 -2.44 4.18
C VAL A 172 12.22 -2.00 4.57
N CYS A 173 13.09 -2.95 4.89
CA CYS A 173 14.49 -2.71 5.19
C CYS A 173 15.33 -2.76 3.92
N LEU A 174 16.26 -1.82 3.75
CA LEU A 174 16.98 -1.62 2.49
C LEU A 174 18.47 -2.03 2.54
N PHE A 175 18.85 -3.04 3.32
CA PHE A 175 20.25 -3.48 3.43
C PHE A 175 20.37 -5.00 3.71
N GLY A 176 19.52 -5.79 3.06
CA GLY A 176 19.44 -7.23 3.30
C GLY A 176 18.75 -7.60 4.62
N VAL A 177 18.84 -8.87 5.02
CA VAL A 177 18.14 -9.41 6.20
C VAL A 177 18.68 -8.76 7.48
N PRO A 178 17.81 -8.12 8.29
CA PRO A 178 18.23 -7.47 9.53
C PRO A 178 18.63 -8.49 10.60
N LYS A 179 19.71 -8.18 11.35
CA LYS A 179 20.19 -8.99 12.49
C LYS A 179 19.58 -8.60 13.84
N TYR A 180 19.03 -7.39 13.92
CA TYR A 180 18.50 -6.79 15.15
C TYR A 180 17.21 -6.04 14.86
N GLY A 181 16.34 -5.95 15.87
CA GLY A 181 15.05 -5.25 15.80
C GLY A 181 13.86 -6.18 15.75
N GLU A 182 12.68 -5.63 16.06
CA GLU A 182 11.40 -6.34 16.01
C GLU A 182 10.77 -6.24 14.62
N PHE A 183 10.46 -7.41 14.06
CA PHE A 183 9.83 -7.58 12.76
C PHE A 183 8.59 -8.44 12.87
N LYS A 184 7.59 -8.13 12.05
CA LYS A 184 6.36 -8.92 11.94
C LYS A 184 6.32 -9.68 10.62
N ALA A 185 5.54 -10.75 10.58
CA ALA A 185 5.27 -11.47 9.35
C ALA A 185 4.74 -10.51 8.26
N GLY A 186 5.31 -10.62 7.05
CA GLY A 186 5.03 -9.74 5.92
C GLY A 186 5.99 -8.55 5.77
N ASP A 187 6.83 -8.24 6.77
CA ASP A 187 7.93 -7.28 6.61
C ASP A 187 8.90 -7.76 5.51
N ARG A 188 9.53 -6.82 4.81
CA ARG A 188 10.46 -7.11 3.71
C ARG A 188 11.87 -6.62 4.01
N ALA A 189 12.83 -7.39 3.52
CA ALA A 189 14.23 -7.01 3.49
C ALA A 189 14.70 -7.07 2.04
N ILE A 190 15.34 -6.00 1.58
CA ILE A 190 15.81 -5.85 0.20
C ILE A 190 17.30 -5.57 0.25
N GLN A 191 18.09 -6.42 -0.42
CA GLN A 191 19.49 -6.14 -0.70
C GLN A 191 19.56 -5.38 -2.02
N ARG A 192 19.86 -4.07 -1.97
CA ARG A 192 19.88 -3.21 -3.18
C ARG A 192 21.01 -3.56 -4.16
N CYS A 193 22.13 -4.07 -3.64
CA CYS A 193 23.27 -4.48 -4.45
C CYS A 193 23.68 -5.91 -4.08
N PRO A 194 22.87 -6.93 -4.45
CA PRO A 194 23.25 -8.32 -4.27
C PRO A 194 24.19 -8.76 -5.39
N GLU A 195 25.12 -9.65 -5.09
CA GLU A 195 25.91 -10.30 -6.14
C GLU A 195 24.99 -11.11 -7.08
N PRO A 196 25.33 -11.25 -8.37
CA PRO A 196 24.54 -12.05 -9.30
C PRO A 196 24.28 -13.46 -8.76
N GLY A 197 23.01 -13.89 -8.76
CA GLY A 197 22.61 -15.21 -8.26
C GLY A 197 22.43 -15.31 -6.76
N MET A 198 22.78 -14.27 -5.99
CA MET A 198 22.47 -14.19 -4.57
C MET A 198 21.03 -13.70 -4.36
N PRO A 199 20.39 -14.03 -3.22
CA PRO A 199 19.09 -13.47 -2.88
C PRO A 199 19.10 -11.93 -2.86
N SER A 200 18.04 -11.32 -3.39
CA SER A 200 17.86 -9.86 -3.45
C SER A 200 16.71 -9.37 -2.58
N GLU A 201 15.68 -10.20 -2.35
CA GLU A 201 14.53 -9.85 -1.54
C GLU A 201 14.14 -11.04 -0.65
N TRP A 202 13.78 -10.74 0.60
CA TRP A 202 13.28 -11.68 1.59
C TRP A 202 11.99 -11.14 2.21
N VAL A 203 11.14 -12.06 2.62
CA VAL A 203 9.93 -11.79 3.41
C VAL A 203 10.06 -12.44 4.78
N CYS A 204 9.70 -11.69 5.82
CA CYS A 204 9.56 -12.21 7.17
C CYS A 204 8.34 -13.12 7.22
N ILE A 205 8.53 -14.40 7.50
CA ILE A 205 7.45 -15.40 7.56
C ILE A 205 7.00 -15.67 9.00
N GLU A 206 7.84 -15.37 9.99
CA GLU A 206 7.52 -15.49 11.41
C GLU A 206 8.04 -14.27 12.17
N SER A 207 7.16 -13.61 12.93
CA SER A 207 7.48 -12.42 13.72
C SER A 207 8.51 -12.72 14.81
N GLY A 208 9.41 -11.77 15.14
CA GLY A 208 10.41 -11.96 16.19
C GLY A 208 11.51 -10.90 16.22
N SER A 209 12.58 -11.18 16.99
CA SER A 209 13.72 -10.29 17.25
C SER A 209 15.10 -10.95 17.02
N PRO A 210 15.60 -11.02 15.77
CA PRO A 210 14.85 -10.74 14.53
C PRO A 210 13.90 -11.89 14.20
N GLY A 211 12.88 -11.61 13.38
CA GLY A 211 11.96 -12.63 12.86
C GLY A 211 12.65 -13.66 11.94
N ILE A 212 11.90 -14.65 11.47
CA ILE A 212 12.40 -15.66 10.51
C ILE A 212 12.12 -15.20 9.08
N TRP A 213 13.13 -15.26 8.22
CA TRP A 213 13.09 -14.72 6.87
C TRP A 213 13.21 -15.82 5.81
N SER A 214 12.38 -15.71 4.77
CA SER A 214 12.41 -16.59 3.59
C SER A 214 12.78 -15.80 2.35
N ILE A 215 13.55 -16.43 1.44
CA ILE A 215 13.94 -15.81 0.17
C ILE A 215 12.73 -15.73 -0.75
N GLU A 216 12.45 -14.54 -1.26
CA GLU A 216 11.39 -14.30 -2.23
C GLU A 216 11.93 -14.13 -3.65
N LYS A 217 13.10 -13.52 -3.78
CA LYS A 217 13.69 -13.19 -5.09
C LYS A 217 15.20 -13.27 -5.06
N PHE A 218 15.78 -13.66 -6.19
CA PHE A 218 17.22 -13.65 -6.44
C PHE A 218 17.60 -12.50 -7.36
N ALA A 219 18.83 -12.01 -7.18
CA ALA A 219 19.49 -11.10 -8.10
C ALA A 219 19.61 -11.76 -9.48
N ASN A 220 19.24 -11.03 -10.52
CA ASN A 220 19.39 -11.50 -11.88
C ASN A 220 20.87 -11.81 -12.16
N ILE A 221 21.14 -12.99 -12.72
CA ILE A 221 22.45 -13.31 -13.27
C ILE A 221 22.46 -12.83 -14.71
N SER A 222 23.32 -11.85 -15.00
CA SER A 222 23.66 -11.49 -16.38
C SER A 222 25.01 -12.11 -16.69
N CYS A 223 25.06 -13.04 -17.65
CA CYS A 223 26.31 -13.62 -18.12
C CYS A 223 26.46 -13.39 -19.63
N ARG A 224 27.66 -12.96 -20.04
CA ARG A 224 27.99 -12.86 -21.46
C ARG A 224 28.55 -14.20 -21.91
N SER A 225 27.92 -14.81 -22.92
CA SER A 225 28.50 -15.98 -23.58
C SER A 225 29.72 -15.57 -24.40
N THR A 226 30.70 -16.47 -24.50
CA THR A 226 31.74 -16.37 -25.52
C THR A 226 31.13 -16.53 -26.91
N PRO A 227 31.67 -15.86 -27.94
CA PRO A 227 31.22 -16.05 -29.32
C PRO A 227 31.32 -17.50 -29.76
N GLN A 228 30.25 -17.98 -30.40
CA GLN A 228 30.15 -19.33 -30.93
C GLN A 228 30.03 -19.27 -32.45
N LYS A 229 30.90 -19.99 -33.18
CA LYS A 229 30.75 -20.20 -34.61
C LYS A 229 29.93 -21.46 -34.84
N ILE A 230 28.77 -21.33 -35.48
CA ILE A 230 27.90 -22.46 -35.83
C ILE A 230 27.90 -22.58 -37.35
N ASN A 231 28.33 -23.73 -37.87
CA ASN A 231 28.20 -24.07 -39.29
C ASN A 231 26.86 -24.80 -39.48
N LEU A 232 26.01 -24.29 -40.35
CA LEU A 232 24.72 -24.91 -40.70
C LEU A 232 24.73 -25.28 -42.18
N ALA A 233 24.29 -26.49 -42.52
CA ALA A 233 24.03 -26.85 -43.90
C ALA A 233 22.74 -26.17 -44.41
N PRO A 234 22.51 -26.11 -45.74
CA PRO A 234 21.28 -25.55 -46.28
C PRO A 234 20.03 -26.17 -45.64
N SER A 235 19.12 -25.32 -45.17
CA SER A 235 17.87 -25.69 -44.48
C SER A 235 17.99 -26.23 -43.05
N GLU A 236 19.20 -26.25 -42.46
CA GLU A 236 19.37 -26.58 -41.05
C GLU A 236 19.07 -25.39 -40.12
N LYS A 237 18.74 -25.69 -38.87
CA LYS A 237 18.46 -24.70 -37.83
C LYS A 237 19.34 -24.96 -36.62
N ALA A 238 19.99 -23.91 -36.11
CA ALA A 238 20.63 -23.95 -34.80
C ALA A 238 19.58 -23.73 -33.71
N ILE A 239 19.55 -24.62 -32.71
CA ILE A 239 18.72 -24.44 -31.51
C ILE A 239 19.63 -24.00 -30.37
N ILE A 240 19.47 -22.76 -29.92
CA ILE A 240 20.16 -22.24 -28.73
C ILE A 240 19.30 -22.58 -27.52
N LYS A 241 19.85 -23.33 -26.55
CA LYS A 241 19.18 -23.70 -25.30
C LYS A 241 19.97 -23.20 -24.11
N SER A 242 19.26 -22.80 -23.07
CA SER A 242 19.84 -22.58 -21.75
C SER A 242 20.33 -23.88 -21.14
N VAL A 243 21.52 -23.84 -20.55
CA VAL A 243 22.10 -24.95 -19.78
C VAL A 243 21.83 -24.80 -18.28
N ALA A 244 21.27 -23.67 -17.85
CA ALA A 244 20.99 -23.40 -16.44
C ALA A 244 19.70 -24.11 -16.00
N LEU A 245 19.85 -25.28 -15.38
CA LEU A 245 18.75 -25.98 -14.71
C LEU A 245 18.21 -25.12 -13.56
N GLY A 246 16.91 -24.83 -13.57
CA GLY A 246 16.23 -24.12 -12.47
C GLY A 246 16.14 -22.60 -12.58
N ALA A 247 16.67 -21.97 -13.63
CA ALA A 247 16.58 -20.52 -13.84
C ALA A 247 15.66 -20.16 -15.02
N LYS A 248 14.70 -19.25 -14.80
CA LYS A 248 14.04 -18.55 -15.92
C LYS A 248 15.10 -17.69 -16.61
N SER A 249 15.45 -18.05 -17.84
CA SER A 249 16.51 -17.41 -18.62
C SER A 249 15.88 -16.69 -19.82
N GLY A 250 16.12 -15.38 -19.93
CA GLY A 250 15.84 -14.59 -21.12
C GLY A 250 17.09 -14.47 -21.97
N TRP A 251 16.92 -14.36 -23.30
CA TRP A 251 18.03 -14.25 -24.25
C TRP A 251 17.79 -13.03 -25.13
N ALA A 252 18.80 -12.18 -25.27
CA ALA A 252 18.84 -11.15 -26.28
C ALA A 252 19.95 -11.50 -27.28
N ILE A 253 19.58 -11.85 -28.51
CA ILE A 253 20.55 -11.98 -29.61
C ILE A 253 20.84 -10.58 -30.11
N ASN A 254 21.97 -10.01 -29.72
CA ASN A 254 22.33 -8.67 -30.18
C ASN A 254 22.67 -8.61 -31.66
N PHE A 255 23.27 -9.67 -32.21
CA PHE A 255 23.77 -9.67 -33.59
C PHE A 255 24.03 -11.10 -34.09
N VAL A 256 23.69 -11.35 -35.36
CA VAL A 256 24.00 -12.58 -36.10
C VAL A 256 24.76 -12.17 -37.36
N ARG A 257 25.91 -12.81 -37.63
CA ARG A 257 26.61 -12.68 -38.92
C ARG A 257 26.51 -13.98 -39.69
N VAL A 258 26.07 -13.88 -40.94
CA VAL A 258 26.14 -14.98 -41.89
C VAL A 258 27.46 -14.85 -42.65
N PHE A 259 28.32 -15.87 -42.56
CA PHE A 259 29.54 -15.94 -43.35
C PHE A 259 29.27 -16.88 -44.53
N THR A 260 29.25 -16.35 -45.75
CA THR A 260 29.38 -17.17 -46.96
C THR A 260 30.86 -17.51 -47.15
N THR A 261 31.14 -18.65 -47.78
CA THR A 261 32.49 -19.24 -47.92
C THR A 261 33.53 -18.35 -48.65
N SER A 262 33.18 -17.12 -49.03
CA SER A 262 34.08 -16.16 -49.69
C SER A 262 34.74 -15.14 -48.76
N ASP A 263 34.22 -14.88 -47.55
CA ASP A 263 34.68 -13.73 -46.76
C ASP A 263 35.58 -14.14 -45.58
N ALA A 264 36.85 -14.37 -45.90
CA ALA A 264 37.93 -14.46 -44.92
C ALA A 264 38.33 -13.06 -44.44
N SER A 265 37.47 -12.37 -43.69
CA SER A 265 37.90 -11.26 -42.85
C SER A 265 37.06 -11.18 -41.58
N LEU A 266 37.76 -11.45 -40.48
CA LEU A 266 37.37 -11.39 -39.07
C LEU A 266 36.42 -10.23 -38.75
N ALA A 267 35.28 -10.52 -38.08
CA ALA A 267 34.78 -9.59 -37.06
C ALA A 267 33.88 -10.27 -36.02
N GLU A 268 33.91 -9.64 -34.85
CA GLU A 268 33.53 -10.08 -33.51
C GLU A 268 32.02 -10.00 -33.22
N CYS A 269 31.57 -10.77 -32.22
CA CYS A 269 30.17 -10.87 -31.81
C CYS A 269 30.01 -10.55 -30.32
N PHE A 270 29.14 -9.59 -30.00
CA PHE A 270 28.92 -9.10 -28.64
C PHE A 270 27.53 -9.50 -28.14
N PHE A 271 27.45 -10.31 -27.07
CA PHE A 271 26.19 -10.68 -26.41
C PHE A 271 25.93 -9.78 -25.18
N ARG A 272 24.66 -9.47 -24.87
CA ARG A 272 24.22 -8.66 -23.72
C ARG A 272 23.30 -9.52 -22.89
#